data_AF-A0A285DRS3-F1
#
_entry.id   AF-A0A285DRS3-F1
#
_cell.length_a   1.000
_cell.length_b   1.000
_cell.length_c   1.000
_cell.angle_alpha   90.00
_cell.angle_beta   90.00
_cell.angle_gamma   90.00
#
_symmetry.space_group_name_H-M   'P 1'
#
loop_
_entity.id
_entity.type
_entity.pdbx_description
1 polymer ?
#
loop_
_entity_poly.entity_id
_entity_poly.type
_entity_poly.pdbx_seq_one_letter_code
_entity_poly.pdbx_strand_id
1 'polypeptide(L)' 'MPEAPDIATAWCEPDNLPFIVCSGPPYKVYASGYAALLGAGATPEEAAALVVAHLPTGTARTGG' A
#
# COMPACT_ATOMS: atom_id res chain seq x y z
N MET A 1 12.50 1.01 -38.53
CA MET A 1 12.04 1.77 -37.34
C MET A 1 12.49 0.96 -36.13
N PRO A 2 13.26 1.51 -35.18
CA PRO A 2 13.58 0.78 -33.96
C PRO A 2 12.30 0.64 -33.13
N GLU A 3 12.09 -0.54 -32.54
CA GLU A 3 10.96 -0.82 -31.64
C GLU A 3 10.92 0.22 -30.52
N ALA A 4 9.73 0.78 -30.28
CA ALA A 4 9.51 1.69 -29.17
C ALA A 4 9.82 0.94 -27.86
N PRO A 5 10.56 1.56 -26.91
CA PRO A 5 10.81 0.92 -25.62
C PRO A 5 9.46 0.59 -24.98
N ASP A 6 9.33 -0.61 -24.44
CA ASP A 6 8.18 -1.11 -23.69
C ASP A 6 7.94 -0.22 -22.47
N ILE A 7 7.29 0.92 -22.70
CA ILE A 7 6.86 1.87 -21.68
C ILE A 7 5.81 1.23 -20.77
N ALA A 8 5.24 0.08 -21.13
CA ALA A 8 4.23 -0.63 -20.35
C ALA A 8 4.77 -1.18 -19.01
N THR A 9 6.07 -1.45 -18.91
CA THR A 9 6.68 -1.97 -17.67
C THR A 9 7.06 -0.86 -16.66
N ALA A 10 7.01 0.42 -17.05
CA ALA A 10 7.35 1.55 -16.18
C ALA A 10 6.14 2.18 -15.46
N TRP A 11 4.93 1.65 -15.65
CA TRP A 11 3.73 2.16 -14.98
C TRP A 11 3.61 1.48 -13.62
N CYS A 12 4.17 2.14 -12.61
CA CYS A 12 3.80 1.98 -11.21
C CYS A 12 3.83 0.50 -10.76
N GLU A 13 4.99 0.01 -10.32
CA GLU A 13 4.98 -1.10 -9.38
C GLU A 13 3.93 -0.76 -8.32
N PRO A 14 2.90 -1.60 -8.09
CA PRO A 14 1.85 -1.24 -7.17
C PRO A 14 2.52 -0.99 -5.83
N ASP A 15 2.51 0.27 -5.39
CA ASP A 15 3.05 0.65 -4.12
C ASP A 15 2.43 -0.31 -3.10
N ASN A 16 3.26 -1.15 -2.48
CA ASN A 16 2.82 -2.19 -1.55
C ASN A 16 2.44 -1.56 -0.20
N LEU A 17 1.70 -0.45 -0.27
CA LEU A 17 1.35 0.38 0.85
C LEU A 17 0.01 -0.10 1.44
N PRO A 18 -0.05 -0.18 2.78
CA PRO A 18 -1.32 -0.41 3.45
C PRO A 18 -2.24 0.80 3.30
N PHE A 19 -3.54 0.55 3.29
CA PHE A 19 -4.57 1.59 3.15
C PHE A 19 -5.72 1.38 4.15
N ILE A 20 -6.42 2.48 4.46
CA ILE A 20 -7.53 2.51 5.40
C ILE A 20 -8.84 2.47 4.62
N VAL A 21 -9.73 1.56 5.01
CA VAL A 21 -11.09 1.48 4.51
C VAL A 21 -12.03 2.22 5.45
N CYS A 22 -12.56 3.35 4.96
CA CYS A 22 -13.48 4.22 5.69
C CYS A 22 -14.94 3.77 5.55
N SER A 23 -15.24 2.48 5.77
CA SER A 23 -16.60 1.93 5.70
C SER A 23 -17.43 2.18 6.97
N GLY A 24 -17.00 3.10 7.84
CA GLY A 24 -17.55 3.35 9.18
C GLY A 24 -16.77 2.62 10.29
N PRO A 25 -16.95 3.02 11.56
CA PRO A 25 -16.24 2.39 12.67
C PRO A 25 -16.61 0.91 12.81
N PRO A 26 -15.62 0.01 13.00
CA PRO A 26 -14.19 0.28 13.05
C PRO A 26 -13.55 0.41 11.65
N TYR A 27 -12.63 1.39 11.51
CA TYR A 27 -11.80 1.61 10.33
C TYR A 27 -10.84 0.44 10.14
N LYS A 28 -10.93 -0.25 9.01
CA LYS A 28 -10.10 -1.43 8.73
C LYS A 28 -8.87 -1.04 7.92
N VAL A 29 -7.71 -1.55 8.32
CA VAL A 29 -6.44 -1.33 7.63
C VAL A 29 -6.07 -2.60 6.89
N TYR A 30 -5.93 -2.51 5.57
CA TYR A 30 -5.55 -3.62 4.71
C TYR A 30 -4.15 -3.42 4.14
N ALA A 31 -3.45 -4.53 3.91
CA ALA A 31 -2.27 -4.56 3.06
C ALA A 31 -2.65 -4.24 1.60
N SER A 32 -1.65 -3.89 0.79
CA SER A 32 -1.85 -3.55 -0.62
C SER A 32 -2.69 -4.60 -1.36
N GLY A 33 -3.58 -4.12 -2.23
CA GLY A 33 -4.48 -4.97 -3.01
C GLY A 33 -5.47 -5.81 -2.18
N TYR A 34 -5.77 -5.44 -0.93
CA TYR A 34 -6.58 -6.24 0.00
C TYR A 34 -5.96 -7.62 0.34
N ALA A 35 -4.65 -7.78 0.20
CA ALA A 35 -3.98 -9.06 0.42
C ALA A 35 -4.20 -9.63 1.83
N ALA A 36 -4.26 -8.77 2.85
CA ALA A 36 -4.51 -9.16 4.23
C ALA A 36 -5.12 -8.00 5.05
N LEU A 37 -5.92 -8.32 6.07
CA LEU A 37 -6.34 -7.37 7.09
C LEU A 37 -5.23 -7.24 8.13
N LEU A 38 -4.65 -6.04 8.26
CA LEU A 38 -3.56 -5.75 9.19
C LEU A 38 -4.08 -5.39 10.58
N GLY A 39 -5.25 -4.75 10.63
CA GLY A 39 -5.89 -4.40 11.88
C GLY A 39 -7.13 -3.53 11.68
N ALA A 40 -7.74 -3.11 12.78
CA ALA A 40 -8.84 -2.16 12.76
C ALA A 40 -8.75 -1.19 13.94
N GLY A 41 -9.05 0.08 13.70
CA GLY A 41 -9.11 1.14 14.71
C GLY A 41 -10.53 1.68 14.87
N ALA A 42 -10.92 2.07 16.07
CA ALA A 42 -12.20 2.72 16.31
C ALA A 42 -12.18 4.20 15.86
N THR A 43 -11.00 4.81 15.82
CA THR A 43 -10.78 6.19 15.35
C THR A 43 -9.88 6.22 14.12
N PRO A 44 -9.94 7.31 13.31
CA PRO A 44 -9.04 7.48 12.19
C PRO A 44 -7.56 7.57 12.63
N GLU A 45 -7.27 8.11 13.81
CA GLU A 45 -5.92 8.19 14.36
C GLU A 45 -5.34 6.81 14.68
N GLU A 46 -6.14 5.91 15.25
CA GLU A 46 -5.72 4.53 15.51
C GLU A 46 -5.44 3.78 14.20
N ALA A 47 -6.29 3.97 13.19
CA ALA A 47 -6.08 3.39 11.87
C ALA A 47 -4.83 3.95 11.18
N ALA A 48 -4.55 5.26 11.33
CA ALA A 48 -3.33 5.88 10.82
C ALA A 48 -2.08 5.33 11.53
N ALA A 49 -2.13 5.14 12.85
CA ALA A 49 -1.03 4.53 13.60
C ALA A 49 -0.75 3.09 13.13
N LEU A 50 -1.81 2.31 12.85
CA LEU A 50 -1.69 0.97 12.27
C LEU A 50 -1.07 1.01 10.87
N VAL A 51 -1.51 1.92 10.00
CA VAL A 51 -0.88 2.11 8.68
C VAL A 51 0.61 2.39 8.83
N VAL A 52 1.00 3.36 9.67
CA VAL A 52 2.40 3.74 9.89
C VAL A 52 3.23 2.58 10.42
N ALA A 53 2.68 1.80 11.37
CA ALA A 53 3.34 0.61 11.91
C ALA A 53 3.57 -0.49 10.85
N HIS A 54 2.72 -0.53 9.81
CA HIS A 54 2.79 -1.47 8.71
C HIS A 54 3.36 -0.88 7.41
N LEU A 55 3.82 0.38 7.43
CA LEU A 55 4.50 0.95 6.28
C LEU A 55 5.79 0.16 6.03
N PRO A 56 6.10 -0.19 4.76
CA PRO A 56 7.41 -0.72 4.43
C PRO A 56 8.46 0.33 4.81
N THR A 57 9.28 0.04 5.81
CA THR A 57 10.43 0.85 6.20
C THR A 57 11.43 0.81 5.04
N GLY A 58 11.35 1.79 4.14
CA GLY A 58 11.88 1.68 2.78
C GLY A 58 13.28 1.06 2.66
N THR A 59 13.32 -0.17 2.14
CA THR A 59 14.39 -0.68 1.28
C THR A 59 13.82 -1.77 0.37
N ALA A 60 13.30 -1.37 -0.79
CA ALA A 60 13.45 -2.14 -2.03
C ALA A 60 13.23 -1.22 -3.24
N ARG A 61 14.09 -0.21 -3.42
CA ARG A 61 14.59 0.05 -4.78
C ARG A 61 15.70 -0.98 -5.01
N THR A 62 15.34 -2.25 -5.21
CA THR A 62 16.29 -3.24 -5.72
C THR A 62 16.22 -3.19 -7.25
N GLY A 63 16.75 -2.09 -7.80
CA GLY A 63 17.24 -2.12 -9.17
C GLY A 63 18.64 -2.71 -9.12
N GLY A 64 18.78 -3.96 -9.54
CA GLY A 64 20.04 -4.66 -9.78
C GLY A 64 20.18 -4.96 -11.26
#